data_AF-A0A5P9BHU8-F1
#
_entry.id   AF-A0A5P9BHU8-F1
#
_cell.length_a   1.000
_cell.length_b   1.000
_cell.length_c   1.000
_cell.angle_alpha   90.00
_cell.angle_beta   90.00
_cell.angle_gamma   90.00
#
_symmetry.space_group_name_H-M   'P 1'
#
loop_
_entity.id
_entity.type
_entity.pdbx_description
1 polymer ?
#
loop_
_entity_poly.entity_id
_entity_poly.type
_entity_poly.pdbx_seq_one_letter_code
_entity_poly.pdbx_strand_id
1 'polypeptide(L)'
;MNHHTLHIYTDESHFFTKGEDSFINVYWKIDFNRELDMYFHKKKYKHDFSMFRDGVGRLEIRFFRAPNKLKSEHIAYIETLAAKHIVSNSGINAFGYSDDNQSIRRDQLHIEVSNPESVNLIDRKGVDQEFFNRFSALAALSSPAAGYLYGASVSMSTDKSWVDSYLKEDSVFENYNKVVDINIISNDYFQTALGKMIVDYRSVEEWMNSELMKFQLEVEGAIVPRPYQAVLEGLKKMTNIVYKNSKMLDKMREKFGHDCLMLTDDDHLLMIQVMPIDPSNNIYKVLGVRHHIPIAKLERMQAHGFALDITLDAPKEVLEASRARYESGLKRTALARENSKKHRK
;
A
#
# COMPACT_ATOMS: atom_id res chain seq x y z
N MET A 1 -1.20 11.84 21.21
CA MET A 1 -1.22 10.61 20.38
C MET A 1 -1.48 11.06 18.96
N ASN A 2 -0.74 10.58 17.93
CA ASN A 2 -0.83 11.11 16.56
C ASN A 2 -1.39 10.10 15.54
N HIS A 3 -2.31 9.20 15.95
CA HIS A 3 -2.91 8.22 15.04
C HIS A 3 -4.44 8.15 15.20
N HIS A 4 -5.13 7.77 14.13
CA HIS A 4 -6.45 7.14 14.21
C HIS A 4 -6.27 5.66 14.53
N THR A 5 -7.13 5.09 15.36
CA THR A 5 -7.02 3.66 15.71
C THR A 5 -8.15 2.87 15.08
N LEU A 6 -7.82 1.96 14.16
CA LEU A 6 -8.73 0.95 13.65
C LEU A 6 -8.64 -0.29 14.53
N HIS A 7 -9.72 -0.63 15.21
CA HIS A 7 -9.86 -1.85 15.99
C HIS A 7 -10.49 -2.94 15.15
N ILE A 8 -9.96 -4.15 15.23
CA ILE A 8 -10.43 -5.32 14.50
C ILE A 8 -10.50 -6.50 15.46
N TYR A 9 -11.63 -7.19 15.44
CA TYR A 9 -11.85 -8.38 16.27
C TYR A 9 -12.53 -9.49 15.47
N THR A 10 -11.98 -10.70 15.54
CA THR A 10 -12.66 -11.92 15.12
C THR A 10 -12.03 -13.16 15.78
N ASP A 11 -12.77 -14.25 15.87
CA ASP A 11 -12.30 -15.52 16.44
C ASP A 11 -13.03 -16.73 15.80
N GLU A 12 -12.67 -17.94 16.22
CA GLU A 12 -13.27 -19.18 15.71
C GLU A 12 -14.79 -19.26 15.92
N SER A 13 -15.35 -18.58 16.92
CA SER A 13 -16.80 -18.60 17.20
C SER A 13 -17.62 -17.80 16.20
N HIS A 14 -16.97 -16.92 15.43
CA HIS A 14 -17.61 -16.08 14.42
C HIS A 14 -17.64 -16.71 13.03
N PHE A 15 -17.12 -17.94 12.92
CA PHE A 15 -17.18 -18.74 11.72
C PHE A 15 -18.53 -19.43 11.56
N PHE A 16 -19.04 -19.42 10.34
CA PHE A 16 -20.26 -20.16 9.98
C PHE A 16 -20.25 -20.53 8.51
N THR A 17 -21.07 -21.49 8.13
CA THR A 17 -21.25 -21.92 6.74
C THR A 17 -22.66 -21.57 6.27
N LYS A 18 -22.79 -21.19 4.99
CA LYS A 18 -24.09 -21.06 4.31
C LYS A 18 -24.02 -21.89 3.02
N GLY A 19 -24.62 -23.08 3.05
CA GLY A 19 -24.44 -24.05 1.96
C GLY A 19 -23.00 -24.54 1.88
N GLU A 20 -22.39 -24.43 0.69
CA GLU A 20 -20.99 -24.80 0.45
C GLU A 20 -19.99 -23.67 0.78
N ASP A 21 -20.50 -22.45 0.98
CA ASP A 21 -19.68 -21.28 1.22
C ASP A 21 -19.35 -21.12 2.72
N SER A 22 -18.12 -20.73 2.99
CA SER A 22 -17.56 -20.49 4.32
C SER A 22 -17.41 -19.01 4.60
N PHE A 23 -17.86 -18.59 5.78
CA PHE A 23 -17.93 -17.19 6.17
C PHE A 23 -17.37 -16.97 7.57
N ILE A 24 -16.90 -15.75 7.81
CA ILE A 24 -16.52 -15.29 9.14
C ILE A 24 -16.94 -13.83 9.32
N ASN A 25 -17.47 -13.51 10.50
CA ASN A 25 -17.77 -12.13 10.87
C ASN A 25 -16.52 -11.48 11.48
N VAL A 26 -16.13 -10.34 10.92
CA VAL A 26 -15.09 -9.46 11.48
C VAL A 26 -15.74 -8.18 11.97
N TYR A 27 -15.51 -7.85 13.23
CA TYR A 27 -16.02 -6.64 13.85
C TYR A 27 -14.95 -5.57 13.82
N TRP A 28 -15.36 -4.32 13.66
CA TRP A 28 -14.42 -3.21 13.61
C TRP A 28 -15.03 -1.92 14.17
N LYS A 29 -14.16 -1.04 14.65
CA LYS A 29 -14.49 0.36 14.95
C LYS A 29 -13.29 1.24 14.66
N ILE A 30 -13.51 2.55 14.50
CA ILE A 30 -12.42 3.52 14.39
C ILE A 30 -12.55 4.53 15.50
N ASP A 31 -11.49 4.68 16.30
CA ASP A 31 -11.35 5.79 17.22
C ASP A 31 -10.62 6.92 16.46
N PHE A 32 -11.40 7.91 16.00
CA PHE A 32 -10.85 9.05 15.26
C PHE A 32 -10.14 10.02 16.19
N ASN A 33 -8.85 10.25 15.95
CA ASN A 33 -8.16 11.38 16.55
C ASN A 33 -8.49 12.67 15.80
N ARG A 34 -9.33 13.51 16.42
CA ARG A 34 -9.77 14.79 15.85
C ARG A 34 -8.66 15.82 15.70
N GLU A 35 -7.52 15.68 16.39
CA GLU A 35 -6.34 16.53 16.16
C GLU A 35 -5.77 16.34 14.75
N LEU A 36 -6.00 15.18 14.14
CA LEU A 36 -5.54 14.87 12.80
C LEU A 36 -6.51 15.36 11.71
N ASP A 37 -7.67 15.90 12.09
CA ASP A 37 -8.70 16.38 11.16
C ASP A 37 -8.12 17.37 10.13
N MET A 38 -7.15 18.17 10.55
CA MET A 38 -6.48 19.16 9.70
C MET A 38 -5.71 18.54 8.52
N TYR A 39 -5.31 17.27 8.62
CA TYR A 39 -4.56 16.54 7.59
C TYR A 39 -5.47 15.85 6.58
N PHE A 40 -6.78 15.78 6.83
CA PHE A 40 -7.76 15.34 5.84
C PHE A 40 -8.10 16.41 4.80
N HIS A 41 -7.72 17.67 5.03
CA HIS A 41 -7.95 18.75 4.09
C HIS A 41 -6.97 18.71 2.90
N LYS A 42 -7.37 18.07 1.80
CA LYS A 42 -6.84 18.46 0.48
C LYS A 42 -7.50 19.78 0.06
N LYS A 43 -6.67 20.68 -0.45
CA LYS A 43 -6.92 22.04 -0.97
C LYS A 43 -8.16 22.28 -1.87
N LYS A 44 -8.97 21.26 -2.21
CA LYS A 44 -10.16 21.35 -3.07
C LYS A 44 -11.49 20.96 -2.39
N TYR A 45 -11.50 20.43 -1.16
CA TYR A 45 -12.75 20.02 -0.50
C TYR A 45 -12.81 20.40 0.98
N LYS A 46 -14.01 20.82 1.43
CA LYS A 46 -14.41 20.74 2.84
C LYS A 46 -14.65 19.26 3.14
N HIS A 47 -13.92 18.71 4.10
CA HIS A 47 -14.22 17.37 4.60
C HIS A 47 -15.57 17.44 5.32
N ASP A 48 -16.49 16.54 5.01
CA ASP A 48 -17.74 16.42 5.75
C ASP A 48 -17.52 15.47 6.92
N PHE A 49 -17.31 16.04 8.11
CA PHE A 49 -17.10 15.27 9.34
C PHE A 49 -18.34 14.45 9.74
N SER A 50 -19.52 14.74 9.18
CA SER A 50 -20.72 13.92 9.39
C SER A 50 -20.68 12.60 8.59
N MET A 51 -19.71 12.43 7.68
CA MET A 51 -19.50 11.19 6.92
C MET A 51 -18.57 10.20 7.62
N PHE A 52 -17.95 10.56 8.75
CA PHE A 52 -17.20 9.59 9.54
C PHE A 52 -18.14 8.53 10.12
N ARG A 53 -17.74 7.28 9.97
CA ARG A 53 -18.49 6.15 10.48
C ARG A 53 -18.05 5.85 11.90
N ASP A 54 -18.61 6.61 12.82
CA ASP A 54 -18.44 6.39 14.25
C ASP A 54 -19.33 5.22 14.69
N GLY A 55 -18.88 4.38 15.62
CA GLY A 55 -19.61 3.19 16.10
C GLY A 55 -19.06 1.85 15.56
N VAL A 56 -19.74 0.75 15.89
CA VAL A 56 -19.26 -0.61 15.58
C VAL A 56 -19.82 -1.11 14.26
N GLY A 57 -18.93 -1.58 13.38
CA GLY A 57 -19.28 -2.21 12.11
C GLY A 57 -19.04 -3.72 12.11
N ARG A 58 -19.70 -4.42 11.17
CA ARG A 58 -19.52 -5.85 10.93
C ARG A 58 -19.25 -6.11 9.44
N LEU A 59 -18.14 -6.77 9.15
CA LEU A 59 -17.75 -7.24 7.82
C LEU A 59 -17.91 -8.75 7.76
N GLU A 60 -18.78 -9.25 6.88
CA GLU A 60 -18.94 -10.68 6.61
C GLU A 60 -17.98 -11.05 5.46
N ILE A 61 -16.93 -11.82 5.78
CA ILE A 61 -15.91 -12.23 4.80
C ILE A 61 -16.21 -13.65 4.34
N ARG A 62 -16.37 -13.82 3.03
CA ARG A 62 -16.47 -15.14 2.39
C ARG A 62 -15.08 -15.63 1.97
N PHE A 63 -14.78 -16.90 2.18
CA PHE A 63 -13.53 -17.51 1.73
C PHE A 63 -13.75 -18.92 1.16
N PHE A 64 -12.99 -19.24 0.11
CA PHE A 64 -13.04 -20.55 -0.54
C PHE A 64 -12.04 -21.50 0.09
N ARG A 65 -12.45 -22.76 0.31
CA ARG A 65 -11.71 -23.82 1.03
C ARG A 65 -11.51 -23.53 2.52
N ALA A 66 -12.58 -23.64 3.31
CA ALA A 66 -12.38 -23.75 4.75
C ALA A 66 -11.74 -25.12 5.07
N PRO A 67 -10.68 -25.18 5.89
CA PRO A 67 -10.38 -26.41 6.61
C PRO A 67 -11.58 -26.77 7.50
N ASN A 68 -11.76 -28.06 7.82
CA ASN A 68 -12.81 -28.55 8.74
C ASN A 68 -12.82 -27.83 10.10
N LYS A 69 -11.72 -27.16 10.46
CA LYS A 69 -11.63 -26.24 11.59
C LYS A 69 -10.70 -25.08 11.23
N LEU A 70 -11.14 -23.84 11.46
CA LEU A 70 -10.25 -22.68 11.37
C LEU A 70 -9.12 -22.80 12.38
N LYS A 71 -7.91 -22.50 11.94
CA LYS A 71 -6.73 -22.35 12.81
C LYS A 71 -6.45 -20.87 13.02
N SER A 72 -5.67 -20.52 14.04
CA SER A 72 -5.28 -19.12 14.33
C SER A 72 -4.72 -18.38 13.11
N GLU A 73 -3.96 -19.06 12.27
CA GLU A 73 -3.41 -18.53 11.01
C GLU A 73 -4.46 -18.04 10.01
N HIS A 74 -5.63 -18.70 9.96
CA HIS A 74 -6.73 -18.28 9.10
C HIS A 74 -7.37 -17.01 9.65
N ILE A 75 -7.58 -16.94 10.97
CA ILE A 75 -8.05 -15.74 11.67
C ILE A 75 -7.11 -14.58 11.37
N ALA A 76 -5.79 -14.80 11.49
CA ALA A 76 -4.80 -13.76 11.25
C ALA A 76 -4.81 -13.22 9.81
N TYR A 77 -4.93 -14.13 8.85
CA TYR A 77 -5.10 -13.79 7.44
C TYR A 77 -6.39 -12.99 7.19
N ILE A 78 -7.51 -13.42 7.79
CA ILE A 78 -8.82 -12.76 7.68
C ILE A 78 -8.77 -11.34 8.25
N GLU A 79 -8.18 -11.14 9.42
CA GLU A 79 -8.00 -9.80 10.02
C GLU A 79 -7.14 -8.90 9.13
N THR A 80 -6.08 -9.45 8.52
CA THR A 80 -5.22 -8.70 7.60
C THR A 80 -5.99 -8.20 6.38
N LEU A 81 -6.84 -9.05 5.79
CA LEU A 81 -7.69 -8.68 4.67
C LEU A 81 -8.74 -7.64 5.08
N ALA A 82 -9.40 -7.86 6.22
CA ALA A 82 -10.40 -6.95 6.77
C ALA A 82 -9.80 -5.55 6.99
N ALA A 83 -8.60 -5.48 7.60
CA ALA A 83 -7.88 -4.23 7.84
C ALA A 83 -7.68 -3.45 6.55
N LYS A 84 -7.15 -4.11 5.51
CA LYS A 84 -6.96 -3.47 4.21
C LYS A 84 -8.30 -3.00 3.64
N HIS A 85 -9.33 -3.83 3.70
CA HIS A 85 -10.63 -3.51 3.11
C HIS A 85 -11.34 -2.35 3.80
N ILE A 86 -11.35 -2.29 5.14
CA ILE A 86 -11.94 -1.21 5.94
C ILE A 86 -11.23 0.13 5.66
N VAL A 87 -9.91 0.08 5.43
CA VAL A 87 -9.10 1.27 5.11
C VAL A 87 -9.22 1.66 3.63
N SER A 88 -9.45 0.70 2.74
CA SER A 88 -9.56 0.92 1.30
C SER A 88 -10.96 1.35 0.89
N ASN A 89 -11.06 2.23 -0.10
CA ASN A 89 -12.34 2.79 -0.56
C ASN A 89 -13.23 1.80 -1.34
N SER A 90 -12.97 0.49 -1.28
CA SER A 90 -13.67 -0.54 -2.06
C SER A 90 -15.08 -0.89 -1.54
N GLY A 91 -15.78 0.04 -0.87
CA GLY A 91 -17.16 -0.15 -0.41
C GLY A 91 -17.42 0.16 1.07
N ILE A 92 -16.38 0.23 1.90
CA ILE A 92 -16.46 0.69 3.30
C ILE A 92 -15.60 1.94 3.40
N ASN A 93 -16.13 3.12 3.10
CA ASN A 93 -15.41 4.30 3.51
C ASN A 93 -15.68 4.59 4.99
N ALA A 94 -15.02 3.83 5.86
CA ALA A 94 -15.09 4.06 7.29
C ALA A 94 -14.62 5.48 7.65
N PHE A 95 -13.76 6.06 6.81
CA PHE A 95 -13.21 7.42 6.93
C PHE A 95 -14.00 8.49 6.13
N GLY A 96 -15.18 8.16 5.57
CA GLY A 96 -16.06 9.13 4.91
C GLY A 96 -15.59 9.75 3.58
N TYR A 97 -14.54 9.25 2.91
CA TYR A 97 -14.16 9.75 1.58
C TYR A 97 -15.12 9.31 0.45
N SER A 98 -15.27 10.16 -0.56
CA SER A 98 -16.16 9.93 -1.71
C SER A 98 -15.42 9.55 -3.01
N ASP A 99 -14.09 9.42 -2.99
CA ASP A 99 -13.23 9.22 -4.16
C ASP A 99 -12.05 8.29 -3.82
N ASP A 100 -11.78 7.30 -4.66
CA ASP A 100 -10.73 6.28 -4.50
C ASP A 100 -9.32 6.87 -4.41
N ASN A 101 -9.12 8.10 -4.89
CA ASN A 101 -7.84 8.80 -4.75
C ASN A 101 -7.62 9.39 -3.34
N GLN A 102 -8.57 9.21 -2.43
CA GLN A 102 -8.62 9.75 -1.09
C GLN A 102 -8.64 8.62 -0.06
N SER A 103 -7.67 8.63 0.84
CA SER A 103 -7.51 7.66 1.92
C SER A 103 -6.63 8.32 2.99
N ILE A 104 -6.75 7.85 4.23
CA ILE A 104 -5.91 8.25 5.36
C ILE A 104 -4.42 8.02 5.06
N ARG A 105 -3.55 8.84 5.67
CA ARG A 105 -2.09 8.60 5.59
C ARG A 105 -1.73 7.37 6.43
N ARG A 106 -0.90 6.48 5.90
CA ARG A 106 -0.56 5.23 6.61
C ARG A 106 0.21 5.49 7.90
N ASP A 107 1.11 6.47 7.89
CA ASP A 107 1.85 6.92 9.08
C ASP A 107 0.99 7.59 10.17
N GLN A 108 -0.31 7.78 9.92
CA GLN A 108 -1.29 8.30 10.88
C GLN A 108 -2.35 7.25 11.25
N LEU A 109 -2.15 6.00 10.83
CA LEU A 109 -3.03 4.88 11.14
C LEU A 109 -2.34 3.94 12.12
N HIS A 110 -3.08 3.61 13.18
CA HIS A 110 -2.78 2.51 14.09
C HIS A 110 -3.84 1.44 13.91
N ILE A 111 -3.43 0.17 13.86
CA ILE A 111 -4.32 -0.97 13.70
C ILE A 111 -4.17 -1.89 14.91
N GLU A 112 -5.24 -2.06 15.66
CA GLU A 112 -5.36 -3.01 16.75
C GLU A 112 -6.08 -4.26 16.26
N VAL A 113 -5.40 -5.40 16.34
CA VAL A 113 -5.89 -6.71 15.90
C VAL A 113 -6.01 -7.66 17.08
N SER A 114 -6.91 -8.64 17.00
CA SER A 114 -7.12 -9.59 18.10
C SER A 114 -6.16 -10.78 18.07
N ASN A 115 -5.56 -11.09 16.92
CA ASN A 115 -4.57 -12.15 16.79
C ASN A 115 -3.13 -11.58 16.67
N PRO A 116 -2.15 -12.07 17.45
CA PRO A 116 -0.75 -11.63 17.34
C PRO A 116 -0.10 -11.92 15.98
N GLU A 117 -0.48 -13.00 15.31
CA GLU A 117 0.04 -13.36 13.98
C GLU A 117 -0.40 -12.35 12.90
N SER A 118 -1.53 -11.66 13.09
CA SER A 118 -1.96 -10.56 12.21
C SER A 118 -0.97 -9.40 12.20
N VAL A 119 -0.36 -9.10 13.35
CA VAL A 119 0.67 -8.06 13.47
C VAL A 119 1.82 -8.38 12.53
N ASN A 120 2.31 -9.62 12.56
CA ASN A 120 3.41 -10.07 11.72
C ASN A 120 3.05 -10.09 10.22
N LEU A 121 1.81 -10.45 9.88
CA LEU A 121 1.35 -10.48 8.49
C LEU A 121 1.19 -9.08 7.88
N ILE A 122 0.80 -8.08 8.68
CA ILE A 122 0.60 -6.69 8.25
C ILE A 122 1.91 -5.91 8.25
N ASP A 123 2.64 -5.87 9.38
CA ASP A 123 3.84 -5.03 9.54
C ASP A 123 4.99 -5.58 8.71
N ARG A 124 5.22 -6.90 8.78
CA ARG A 124 6.27 -7.67 8.10
C ARG A 124 7.72 -7.22 8.34
N LYS A 125 7.93 -6.00 8.84
CA LYS A 125 9.23 -5.41 9.11
C LYS A 125 9.87 -6.08 10.33
N GLY A 126 11.07 -6.64 10.15
CA GLY A 126 11.79 -7.29 11.24
C GLY A 126 11.18 -8.62 11.71
N VAL A 127 10.26 -9.20 10.92
CA VAL A 127 9.68 -10.51 11.18
C VAL A 127 10.63 -11.60 10.67
N ASP A 128 10.81 -12.65 11.46
CA ASP A 128 11.66 -13.79 11.10
C ASP A 128 11.13 -14.50 9.84
N GLN A 129 12.04 -14.92 8.96
CA GLN A 129 11.73 -15.73 7.79
C GLN A 129 11.06 -17.05 8.18
N GLU A 130 11.36 -17.61 9.36
CA GLU A 130 10.71 -18.83 9.85
C GLU A 130 9.18 -18.66 9.98
N PHE A 131 8.71 -17.48 10.42
CA PHE A 131 7.27 -17.18 10.47
C PHE A 131 6.64 -17.30 9.08
N PHE A 132 7.22 -16.65 8.08
CA PHE A 132 6.69 -16.69 6.71
C PHE A 132 6.80 -18.07 6.07
N ASN A 133 7.81 -18.87 6.42
CA ASN A 133 7.92 -20.25 5.96
C ASN A 133 6.79 -21.11 6.55
N ARG A 134 6.51 -20.98 7.85
CA ARG A 134 5.42 -21.67 8.53
C ARG A 134 4.04 -21.32 7.95
N PHE A 135 3.82 -20.04 7.64
CA PHE A 135 2.53 -19.55 7.13
C PHE A 135 2.48 -19.38 5.59
N SER A 136 3.44 -19.96 4.86
CA SER A 136 3.76 -19.66 3.45
C SER A 136 2.59 -19.27 2.53
N ALA A 137 1.56 -20.12 2.41
CA ALA A 137 0.42 -19.84 1.53
C ALA A 137 -0.39 -18.61 1.97
N LEU A 138 -0.69 -18.48 3.26
CA LEU A 138 -1.45 -17.36 3.84
C LEU A 138 -0.60 -16.08 3.88
N ALA A 139 0.70 -16.21 4.14
CA ALA A 139 1.67 -15.13 4.03
C ALA A 139 1.78 -14.63 2.59
N ALA A 140 1.74 -15.50 1.58
CA ALA A 140 1.74 -15.06 0.19
C ALA A 140 0.45 -14.29 -0.16
N LEU A 141 -0.71 -14.81 0.25
CA LEU A 141 -2.02 -14.21 -0.02
C LEU A 141 -2.23 -12.87 0.69
N SER A 142 -1.66 -12.67 1.88
CA SER A 142 -1.74 -11.39 2.61
C SER A 142 -0.75 -10.33 2.11
N SER A 143 0.18 -10.67 1.22
CA SER A 143 1.26 -9.77 0.79
C SER A 143 0.76 -8.49 0.11
N PRO A 144 -0.25 -8.51 -0.77
CA PRO A 144 -0.83 -7.29 -1.33
C PRO A 144 -1.50 -6.40 -0.28
N ALA A 145 -2.28 -7.00 0.63
CA ALA A 145 -2.94 -6.26 1.70
C ALA A 145 -1.92 -5.57 2.64
N ALA A 146 -0.85 -6.28 3.00
CA ALA A 146 0.27 -5.72 3.76
C ALA A 146 0.97 -4.58 3.01
N GLY A 147 1.17 -4.73 1.69
CA GLY A 147 1.70 -3.65 0.85
C GLY A 147 0.82 -2.40 0.87
N TYR A 148 -0.51 -2.57 0.85
CA TYR A 148 -1.46 -1.45 0.93
C TYR A 148 -1.43 -0.74 2.29
N LEU A 149 -1.19 -1.48 3.36
CA LEU A 149 -1.10 -0.98 4.74
C LEU A 149 0.30 -0.50 5.14
N TYR A 150 1.30 -0.65 4.27
CA TYR A 150 2.69 -0.27 4.53
C TYR A 150 2.81 1.14 5.12
N GLY A 151 3.47 1.24 6.27
CA GLY A 151 3.66 2.48 7.02
C GLY A 151 2.65 2.71 8.15
N ALA A 152 1.60 1.90 8.27
CA ALA A 152 0.75 1.86 9.45
C ALA A 152 1.46 1.18 10.62
N SER A 153 1.17 1.63 11.83
CA SER A 153 1.59 0.91 13.04
C SER A 153 0.55 -0.15 13.40
N VAL A 154 0.98 -1.29 13.92
CA VAL A 154 0.10 -2.43 14.21
C VAL A 154 0.44 -3.01 15.57
N SER A 155 -0.57 -3.34 16.37
CA SER A 155 -0.38 -4.06 17.64
C SER A 155 -1.53 -5.01 17.93
N MET A 156 -1.26 -5.98 18.78
CA MET A 156 -2.29 -6.85 19.32
C MET A 156 -3.03 -6.13 20.45
N SER A 157 -4.35 -6.26 20.48
CA SER A 157 -5.19 -5.80 21.58
C SER A 157 -6.06 -6.96 22.07
N THR A 158 -6.07 -7.20 23.39
CA THR A 158 -6.99 -8.15 24.02
C THR A 158 -8.30 -7.48 24.45
N ASP A 159 -8.39 -6.15 24.34
CA ASP A 159 -9.58 -5.42 24.73
C ASP A 159 -10.68 -5.59 23.67
N LYS A 160 -11.77 -6.20 24.10
CA LYS A 160 -12.99 -6.40 23.31
C LYS A 160 -14.23 -5.78 23.93
N SER A 161 -14.06 -4.93 24.96
CA SER A 161 -15.21 -4.33 25.66
C SER A 161 -16.09 -3.49 24.73
N TRP A 162 -15.50 -2.95 23.66
CA TRP A 162 -16.20 -2.16 22.65
C TRP A 162 -17.12 -2.99 21.73
N VAL A 163 -16.89 -4.30 21.60
CA VAL A 163 -17.70 -5.20 20.75
C VAL A 163 -18.63 -6.09 21.56
N ASP A 164 -18.35 -6.34 22.85
CA ASP A 164 -19.09 -7.29 23.70
C ASP A 164 -20.62 -7.10 23.68
N SER A 165 -21.10 -5.85 23.65
CA SER A 165 -22.55 -5.56 23.57
C SER A 165 -23.19 -6.01 22.26
N TYR A 166 -22.41 -6.11 21.18
CA TYR A 166 -22.86 -6.47 19.83
C TYR A 166 -22.71 -7.95 19.49
N LEU A 167 -22.02 -8.71 20.34
CA LEU A 167 -21.86 -10.16 20.19
C LEU A 167 -23.10 -10.95 20.62
N LYS A 168 -24.10 -10.28 21.23
CA LYS A 168 -25.39 -10.88 21.59
C LYS A 168 -26.29 -11.04 20.35
N GLU A 169 -27.14 -12.06 20.36
CA GLU A 169 -28.18 -12.25 19.33
C GLU A 169 -29.03 -10.97 19.18
N ASP A 170 -29.39 -10.63 17.94
CA ASP A 170 -30.20 -9.46 17.55
C ASP A 170 -29.62 -8.04 17.77
N SER A 171 -28.31 -7.93 17.97
CA SER A 171 -27.64 -6.62 18.06
C SER A 171 -27.75 -5.82 16.75
N VAL A 172 -28.21 -4.57 16.84
CA VAL A 172 -28.25 -3.61 15.72
C VAL A 172 -26.93 -2.85 15.69
N PHE A 173 -26.18 -2.97 14.60
CA PHE A 173 -24.93 -2.23 14.40
C PHE A 173 -25.23 -0.79 13.97
N GLU A 174 -24.58 0.20 14.58
CA GLU A 174 -24.79 1.64 14.29
C GLU A 174 -24.40 1.99 12.86
N ASN A 175 -23.40 1.29 12.32
CA ASN A 175 -22.92 1.53 10.97
C ASN A 175 -23.64 0.63 9.95
N TYR A 176 -24.35 1.31 9.05
CA TYR A 176 -25.22 0.86 7.95
C TYR A 176 -24.59 -0.09 6.90
N ASN A 177 -23.49 -0.74 7.23
CA ASN A 177 -22.73 -1.55 6.28
C ASN A 177 -22.69 -3.00 6.77
N LYS A 178 -23.81 -3.71 6.61
CA LYS A 178 -23.76 -5.17 6.40
C LYS A 178 -23.05 -5.37 5.06
N VAL A 179 -21.72 -5.27 5.05
CA VAL A 179 -20.93 -5.55 3.86
C VAL A 179 -20.63 -7.02 3.86
N VAL A 180 -21.21 -7.68 2.87
CA VAL A 180 -20.80 -9.01 2.44
C VAL A 180 -19.89 -8.76 1.26
N ASP A 181 -18.57 -8.84 1.45
CA ASP A 181 -17.65 -8.82 0.30
C ASP A 181 -17.35 -10.27 -0.10
N ILE A 182 -17.81 -10.60 -1.29
CA ILE A 182 -17.80 -11.91 -1.92
C ILE A 182 -16.36 -12.29 -2.37
N ASN A 183 -15.44 -11.31 -2.47
CA ASN A 183 -14.06 -11.57 -2.89
C ASN A 183 -13.07 -10.42 -2.54
N ILE A 184 -12.76 -10.23 -1.25
CA ILE A 184 -11.85 -9.18 -0.75
C ILE A 184 -10.46 -9.16 -1.45
N ILE A 185 -10.02 -10.31 -1.97
CA ILE A 185 -8.74 -10.51 -2.70
C ILE A 185 -8.84 -10.00 -4.14
N SER A 186 -10.02 -10.03 -4.79
CA SER A 186 -10.14 -9.55 -6.18
C SER A 186 -9.85 -8.06 -6.34
N ASN A 187 -9.87 -7.32 -5.22
CA ASN A 187 -9.52 -5.90 -5.14
C ASN A 187 -8.01 -5.65 -5.00
N ASP A 188 -7.16 -6.67 -5.07
CA ASP A 188 -5.70 -6.55 -5.04
C ASP A 188 -5.09 -6.43 -6.45
N TYR A 189 -5.93 -6.51 -7.49
CA TYR A 189 -5.52 -6.33 -8.88
C TYR A 189 -5.76 -4.89 -9.34
N PHE A 190 -4.77 -4.31 -10.01
CA PHE A 190 -4.84 -2.97 -10.59
C PHE A 190 -4.87 -3.06 -12.10
N GLN A 191 -5.95 -2.58 -12.70
CA GLN A 191 -6.05 -2.56 -14.15
C GLN A 191 -5.14 -1.47 -14.72
N THR A 192 -4.26 -1.88 -15.64
CA THR A 192 -3.44 -1.00 -16.47
C THR A 192 -3.76 -1.27 -17.94
N ALA A 193 -3.17 -0.47 -18.85
CA ALA A 193 -3.28 -0.72 -20.30
C ALA A 193 -2.72 -2.10 -20.72
N LEU A 194 -1.89 -2.71 -19.88
CA LEU A 194 -1.24 -4.00 -20.14
C LEU A 194 -2.00 -5.19 -19.58
N GLY A 195 -2.91 -4.96 -18.64
CA GLY A 195 -3.56 -6.03 -17.90
C GLY A 195 -3.64 -5.74 -16.40
N LYS A 196 -3.90 -6.80 -15.63
CA LYS A 196 -4.06 -6.75 -14.18
C LYS A 196 -2.71 -6.86 -13.49
N MET A 197 -2.33 -5.83 -12.76
CA MET A 197 -1.08 -5.76 -12.00
C MET A 197 -1.34 -6.09 -10.53
N ILE A 198 -0.48 -6.91 -9.93
CA ILE A 198 -0.47 -7.18 -8.48
C ILE A 198 0.73 -6.43 -7.89
N VAL A 199 0.47 -5.49 -6.99
CA VAL A 199 1.51 -4.83 -6.18
C VAL A 199 1.50 -5.46 -4.80
N ASP A 200 2.63 -6.03 -4.39
CA ASP A 200 2.78 -6.68 -3.10
C ASP A 200 3.68 -5.89 -2.14
N TYR A 201 3.72 -6.30 -0.87
CA TYR A 201 4.56 -5.67 0.16
C TYR A 201 6.01 -5.49 -0.28
N ARG A 202 6.61 -6.52 -0.89
CA ARG A 202 8.00 -6.48 -1.36
C ARG A 202 8.24 -5.36 -2.37
N SER A 203 7.32 -5.17 -3.30
CA SER A 203 7.43 -4.11 -4.31
C SER A 203 7.45 -2.72 -3.67
N VAL A 204 6.63 -2.50 -2.65
CA VAL A 204 6.58 -1.25 -1.88
C VAL A 204 7.84 -1.06 -1.04
N GLU A 205 8.29 -2.13 -0.39
CA GLU A 205 9.52 -2.11 0.42
C GLU A 205 10.76 -1.83 -0.42
N GLU A 206 10.90 -2.46 -1.59
CA GLU A 206 12.00 -2.18 -2.53
C GLU A 206 11.98 -0.72 -3.01
N TRP A 207 10.79 -0.15 -3.27
CA TRP A 207 10.63 1.26 -3.60
C TRP A 207 11.12 2.16 -2.46
N MET A 208 10.62 1.92 -1.25
CA MET A 208 10.92 2.73 -0.06
C MET A 208 12.39 2.63 0.36
N ASN A 209 13.04 1.49 0.11
CA ASN A 209 14.45 1.28 0.43
C ASN A 209 15.43 1.71 -0.67
N SER A 210 14.94 2.23 -1.80
CA SER A 210 15.83 2.74 -2.85
C SER A 210 16.64 3.95 -2.37
N GLU A 211 17.90 4.06 -2.81
CA GLU A 211 18.80 5.19 -2.46
C GLU A 211 18.17 6.55 -2.79
N LEU A 212 17.45 6.63 -3.90
CA LEU A 212 16.72 7.85 -4.27
C LEU A 212 15.64 8.19 -3.25
N MET A 213 14.83 7.21 -2.84
CA MET A 213 13.74 7.44 -1.91
C MET A 213 14.27 7.80 -0.52
N LYS A 214 15.28 7.07 -0.03
CA LYS A 214 15.96 7.41 1.24
C LYS A 214 16.51 8.82 1.22
N PHE A 215 17.25 9.20 0.17
CA PHE A 215 17.74 10.57 0.02
C PHE A 215 16.60 11.61 0.01
N GLN A 216 15.51 11.33 -0.69
CA GLN A 216 14.35 12.21 -0.72
C GLN A 216 13.74 12.41 0.66
N LEU A 217 13.59 11.33 1.45
CA LEU A 217 13.02 11.38 2.79
C LEU A 217 13.98 12.06 3.79
N GLU A 218 15.23 11.63 3.82
CA GLU A 218 16.22 12.00 4.84
C GLU A 218 16.85 13.38 4.60
N VAL A 219 17.10 13.74 3.34
CA VAL A 219 17.80 14.99 2.98
C VAL A 219 16.85 16.03 2.39
N GLU A 220 15.93 15.61 1.51
CA GLU A 220 14.99 16.56 0.87
C GLU A 220 13.70 16.79 1.68
N GLY A 221 13.50 16.06 2.79
CA GLY A 221 12.32 16.17 3.64
C GLY A 221 11.02 15.79 2.93
N ALA A 222 11.10 14.92 1.90
CA ALA A 222 9.93 14.42 1.22
C ALA A 222 9.04 13.63 2.18
N ILE A 223 7.73 13.70 1.98
CA ILE A 223 6.76 12.90 2.73
C ILE A 223 6.03 12.02 1.73
N VAL A 224 6.07 10.71 1.95
CA VAL A 224 5.37 9.71 1.14
C VAL A 224 4.30 9.06 2.01
N PRO A 225 3.14 9.73 2.20
CA PRO A 225 2.13 9.30 3.17
C PRO A 225 1.40 8.01 2.77
N ARG A 226 1.52 7.61 1.49
CA ARG A 226 0.88 6.44 0.90
C ARG A 226 1.85 5.74 -0.05
N PRO A 227 2.85 4.99 0.46
CA PRO A 227 3.88 4.34 -0.35
C PRO A 227 3.31 3.46 -1.46
N TYR A 228 2.29 2.66 -1.14
CA TYR A 228 1.57 1.85 -2.11
C TYR A 228 1.04 2.64 -3.31
N GLN A 229 0.40 3.78 -3.04
CA GLN A 229 -0.17 4.63 -4.07
C GLN A 229 0.91 5.25 -4.97
N ALA A 230 2.09 5.55 -4.43
CA ALA A 230 3.21 6.04 -5.23
C ALA A 230 3.66 5.00 -6.26
N VAL A 231 3.72 3.72 -5.87
CA VAL A 231 4.00 2.62 -6.81
C VAL A 231 2.90 2.51 -7.87
N LEU A 232 1.63 2.59 -7.47
CA LEU A 232 0.49 2.58 -8.41
C LEU A 232 0.51 3.73 -9.41
N GLU A 233 0.82 4.95 -8.96
CA GLU A 233 0.95 6.11 -9.83
C GLU A 233 2.10 5.93 -10.83
N GLY A 234 3.22 5.34 -10.39
CA GLY A 234 4.30 4.94 -11.29
C GLY A 234 3.83 3.95 -12.35
N LEU A 235 3.09 2.91 -11.97
CA LEU A 235 2.54 1.91 -12.90
C LEU A 235 1.60 2.53 -13.93
N LYS A 236 0.69 3.43 -13.50
CA LYS A 236 -0.29 4.06 -14.39
C LYS A 236 0.35 4.96 -15.46
N LYS A 237 1.55 5.47 -15.20
CA LYS A 237 2.27 6.33 -16.15
C LYS A 237 3.16 5.55 -17.12
N MET A 238 3.33 4.24 -16.92
CA MET A 238 4.09 3.40 -17.84
C MET A 238 3.36 3.25 -19.16
N THR A 239 4.05 3.60 -20.25
CA THR A 239 3.50 3.57 -21.60
C THR A 239 4.26 2.65 -22.54
N ASN A 240 5.51 2.29 -22.21
CA ASN A 240 6.38 1.48 -23.07
C ASN A 240 6.73 0.13 -22.45
N ILE A 241 6.79 -0.93 -23.27
CA ILE A 241 7.27 -2.27 -22.88
C ILE A 241 8.60 -2.56 -23.57
N VAL A 242 9.60 -3.03 -22.84
CA VAL A 242 10.95 -3.32 -23.33
C VAL A 242 11.31 -4.80 -23.15
N TYR A 243 11.71 -5.46 -24.26
CA TYR A 243 12.20 -6.84 -24.30
C TYR A 243 13.73 -6.98 -24.54
N LYS A 244 14.49 -5.87 -24.52
CA LYS A 244 15.89 -5.79 -25.03
C LYS A 244 16.96 -6.57 -24.24
N ASN A 245 18.14 -6.73 -24.86
CA ASN A 245 19.36 -7.30 -24.27
C ASN A 245 19.98 -6.33 -23.24
N SER A 246 19.61 -6.45 -21.97
CA SER A 246 20.32 -5.78 -20.87
C SER A 246 20.70 -6.81 -19.81
N LYS A 247 21.86 -6.63 -19.15
CA LYS A 247 22.30 -7.50 -18.05
C LYS A 247 21.26 -7.57 -16.92
N MET A 248 20.47 -6.51 -16.75
CA MET A 248 19.38 -6.48 -15.78
C MET A 248 18.19 -7.33 -16.22
N LEU A 249 17.84 -7.30 -17.52
CA LEU A 249 16.83 -8.16 -18.11
C LEU A 249 17.24 -9.64 -18.09
N ASP A 250 18.52 -9.93 -18.32
CA ASP A 250 19.04 -11.30 -18.20
C ASP A 250 18.90 -11.82 -16.75
N LYS A 251 19.26 -11.00 -15.76
CA LYS A 251 19.05 -11.33 -14.33
C LYS A 251 17.58 -11.50 -13.98
N MET A 252 16.70 -10.68 -14.54
CA MET A 252 15.26 -10.85 -14.34
C MET A 252 14.78 -12.16 -14.95
N ARG A 253 15.21 -12.49 -16.17
CA ARG A 253 14.83 -13.73 -16.86
C ARG A 253 15.32 -14.97 -16.12
N GLU A 254 16.55 -14.92 -15.61
CA GLU A 254 17.12 -15.99 -14.80
C GLU A 254 16.34 -16.20 -13.49
N LYS A 255 15.92 -15.11 -12.85
CA LYS A 255 15.23 -15.16 -11.55
C LYS A 255 13.72 -15.43 -11.64
N PHE A 256 13.08 -14.93 -12.69
CA PHE A 256 11.62 -14.85 -12.82
C PHE A 256 11.08 -15.57 -14.06
N GLY A 257 11.95 -16.18 -14.87
CA GLY A 257 11.60 -16.89 -16.10
C GLY A 257 11.69 -16.00 -17.34
N HIS A 258 11.73 -16.65 -18.50
CA HIS A 258 11.95 -15.99 -19.80
C HIS A 258 10.86 -14.98 -20.18
N ASP A 259 9.68 -15.06 -19.57
CA ASP A 259 8.51 -14.23 -19.89
C ASP A 259 8.43 -12.93 -19.06
N CYS A 260 9.46 -12.57 -18.28
CA CYS A 260 9.46 -11.30 -17.54
C CYS A 260 9.55 -10.08 -18.46
N LEU A 261 8.88 -8.99 -18.07
CA LEU A 261 8.80 -7.74 -18.84
C LEU A 261 9.36 -6.56 -18.05
N MET A 262 9.88 -5.56 -18.77
CA MET A 262 10.23 -4.27 -18.20
C MET A 262 9.35 -3.18 -18.83
N LEU A 263 8.73 -2.38 -17.98
CA LEU A 263 7.89 -1.26 -18.35
C LEU A 263 8.64 0.04 -18.12
N THR A 264 8.57 0.99 -19.06
CA THR A 264 9.26 2.27 -18.95
C THR A 264 8.33 3.45 -19.19
N ASP A 265 8.60 4.52 -18.44
CA ASP A 265 8.01 5.84 -18.60
C ASP A 265 9.19 6.76 -18.85
N ASP A 266 9.44 7.04 -20.12
CA ASP A 266 10.61 7.82 -20.54
C ASP A 266 10.47 9.30 -20.16
N ASP A 267 9.23 9.79 -20.00
CA ASP A 267 8.96 11.18 -19.60
C ASP A 267 9.34 11.42 -18.14
N HIS A 268 9.08 10.44 -17.26
CA HIS A 268 9.41 10.50 -15.84
C HIS A 268 10.67 9.70 -15.48
N LEU A 269 11.25 9.05 -16.48
CA LEU A 269 12.44 8.20 -16.42
C LEU A 269 12.33 7.11 -15.33
N LEU A 270 11.19 6.42 -15.30
CA LEU A 270 10.92 5.31 -14.38
C LEU A 270 10.97 3.98 -15.14
N MET A 271 11.42 2.92 -14.48
CA MET A 271 11.39 1.56 -15.01
C MET A 271 10.80 0.59 -13.99
N ILE A 272 9.80 -0.19 -14.36
CA ILE A 272 9.17 -1.19 -13.51
C ILE A 272 9.40 -2.57 -14.08
N GLN A 273 9.71 -3.51 -13.19
CA GLN A 273 9.91 -4.91 -13.52
C GLN A 273 8.62 -5.65 -13.21
N VAL A 274 8.13 -6.45 -14.15
CA VAL A 274 6.94 -7.28 -13.95
C VAL A 274 7.18 -8.71 -14.41
N MET A 275 6.55 -9.65 -13.70
CA MET A 275 6.57 -11.08 -14.03
C MET A 275 5.14 -11.54 -14.34
N PRO A 276 4.90 -12.22 -15.47
CA PRO A 276 3.60 -12.80 -15.72
C PRO A 276 3.29 -13.89 -14.68
N ILE A 277 2.09 -13.84 -14.13
CA ILE A 277 1.55 -14.87 -13.22
C ILE A 277 0.57 -15.76 -13.99
N ASP A 278 -0.28 -15.13 -14.81
CA ASP A 278 -1.19 -15.81 -15.71
C ASP A 278 -1.25 -15.01 -17.03
N PRO A 279 -0.36 -15.33 -17.98
CA PRO A 279 -0.29 -14.65 -19.27
C PRO A 279 -1.61 -14.71 -20.03
N SER A 280 -2.36 -15.81 -19.91
CA SER A 280 -3.62 -16.00 -20.65
C SER A 280 -4.70 -14.98 -20.25
N ASN A 281 -4.63 -14.51 -19.01
CA ASN A 281 -5.54 -13.51 -18.45
C ASN A 281 -4.88 -12.13 -18.26
N ASN A 282 -3.70 -11.92 -18.85
CA ASN A 282 -2.89 -10.69 -18.70
C ASN A 282 -2.68 -10.29 -17.23
N ILE A 283 -2.36 -11.26 -16.37
CA ILE A 283 -2.09 -11.02 -14.94
C ILE A 283 -0.58 -10.99 -14.71
N TYR A 284 -0.10 -9.91 -14.11
CA TYR A 284 1.31 -9.67 -13.84
C TYR A 284 1.54 -9.29 -12.39
N LYS A 285 2.67 -9.71 -11.85
CA LYS A 285 3.17 -9.30 -10.54
C LYS A 285 4.25 -8.24 -10.72
N VAL A 286 4.12 -7.15 -9.99
CA VAL A 286 5.16 -6.12 -9.88
C VAL A 286 6.28 -6.68 -9.02
N LEU A 287 7.52 -6.51 -9.49
CA LEU A 287 8.71 -7.01 -8.81
C LEU A 287 9.48 -5.88 -8.13
N GLY A 288 9.44 -4.68 -8.69
CA GLY A 288 10.13 -3.51 -8.16
C GLY A 288 10.21 -2.38 -9.18
N VAL A 289 10.64 -1.20 -8.72
CA VAL A 289 10.75 0.01 -9.54
C VAL A 289 12.15 0.59 -9.45
N ARG A 290 12.66 1.09 -10.58
CA ARG A 290 13.92 1.83 -10.70
C ARG A 290 13.61 3.22 -11.23
N HIS A 291 14.39 4.18 -10.77
CA HIS A 291 14.37 5.54 -11.27
C HIS A 291 15.67 5.79 -12.02
N HIS A 292 15.60 6.46 -13.15
CA HIS A 292 16.76 7.14 -13.70
C HIS A 292 17.04 8.37 -12.84
N ILE A 293 18.28 8.49 -12.39
CA ILE A 293 18.71 9.60 -11.56
C ILE A 293 19.47 10.58 -12.47
N PRO A 294 18.97 11.82 -12.68
CA PRO A 294 19.71 12.82 -13.43
C PRO A 294 21.09 13.05 -12.82
N ILE A 295 22.11 13.26 -13.66
CA ILE A 295 23.53 13.36 -13.23
C ILE A 295 23.73 14.36 -12.08
N ALA A 296 23.17 15.58 -12.18
CA ALA A 296 23.28 16.58 -11.11
C ALA A 296 22.62 16.15 -9.79
N LYS A 297 21.53 15.37 -9.87
CA LYS A 297 20.89 14.79 -8.68
C LYS A 297 21.74 13.65 -8.10
N LEU A 298 22.32 12.80 -8.96
CA LEU A 298 23.22 11.73 -8.55
C LEU A 298 24.45 12.30 -7.82
N GLU A 299 25.06 13.35 -8.36
CA GLU A 299 26.18 14.04 -7.71
C GLU A 299 25.79 14.55 -6.31
N ARG A 300 24.63 15.19 -6.19
CA ARG A 300 24.13 15.68 -4.90
C ARG A 300 23.82 14.53 -3.93
N MET A 301 23.29 13.42 -4.42
CA MET A 301 23.06 12.21 -3.62
C MET A 301 24.38 11.65 -3.08
N GLN A 302 25.40 11.54 -3.93
CA GLN A 302 26.74 11.06 -3.55
C GLN A 302 27.42 11.98 -2.54
N ALA A 303 27.25 13.29 -2.68
CA ALA A 303 27.74 14.26 -1.71
C ALA A 303 27.10 14.11 -0.31
N HIS A 304 25.92 13.47 -0.22
CA HIS A 304 25.25 13.14 1.05
C HIS A 304 25.40 11.65 1.44
N GLY A 305 26.28 10.91 0.76
CA GLY A 305 26.58 9.51 1.08
C GLY A 305 25.65 8.46 0.46
N PHE A 306 24.77 8.84 -0.47
CA PHE A 306 23.84 7.92 -1.15
C PHE A 306 24.33 7.53 -2.55
N ALA A 307 23.96 6.33 -3.02
CA ALA A 307 24.26 5.84 -4.38
C ALA A 307 25.76 5.95 -4.79
N LEU A 308 26.66 5.71 -3.83
CA LEU A 308 28.12 5.76 -4.05
C LEU A 308 28.63 4.66 -4.99
N ASP A 309 27.84 3.60 -5.16
CA ASP A 309 28.10 2.48 -6.05
C ASP A 309 27.87 2.81 -7.54
N ILE A 310 27.21 3.93 -7.85
CA ILE A 310 26.93 4.35 -9.22
C ILE A 310 28.06 5.27 -9.73
N THR A 311 28.83 4.84 -10.73
CA THR A 311 29.88 5.69 -11.31
C THR A 311 29.29 6.93 -11.98
N LEU A 312 29.74 8.11 -11.55
CA LEU A 312 29.43 9.38 -12.19
C LEU A 312 30.45 9.66 -13.30
N ASP A 313 30.30 9.01 -14.44
CA ASP A 313 31.13 9.24 -15.63
C ASP A 313 30.41 10.15 -16.62
N ALA A 314 30.67 11.46 -16.53
CA ALA A 314 30.09 12.46 -17.41
C ALA A 314 31.12 13.54 -17.72
N PRO A 315 31.25 13.99 -19.00
CA PRO A 315 32.10 15.12 -19.35
C PRO A 315 31.72 16.37 -18.55
N LYS A 316 32.70 17.21 -18.23
CA LYS A 316 32.52 18.43 -17.42
C LYS A 316 31.40 19.34 -17.97
N GLU A 317 31.31 19.47 -19.29
CA GLU A 317 30.26 20.25 -19.97
C GLU A 317 28.85 19.69 -19.74
N VAL A 318 28.72 18.36 -19.71
CA VAL A 318 27.45 17.65 -19.45
C VAL A 318 27.05 17.81 -17.98
N LEU A 319 28.02 17.77 -17.06
CA LEU A 319 27.81 18.03 -15.63
C LEU A 319 27.32 19.46 -15.40
N GLU A 320 28.00 20.45 -15.97
CA GLU A 320 27.64 21.86 -15.85
C GLU A 320 26.25 22.14 -16.45
N ALA A 321 25.94 21.58 -17.62
CA ALA A 321 24.62 21.68 -18.23
C ALA A 321 23.53 20.95 -17.43
N SER A 322 23.86 19.82 -16.78
CA SER A 322 22.93 19.09 -15.90
C SER A 322 22.61 19.91 -14.65
N ARG A 323 23.63 20.48 -14.00
CA ARG A 323 23.48 21.36 -12.82
C ARG A 323 22.62 22.58 -13.15
N ALA A 324 22.92 23.28 -14.25
CA ALA A 324 22.14 24.44 -14.70
C ALA A 324 20.66 24.10 -14.96
N ARG A 325 20.39 22.95 -15.59
CA ARG A 325 19.00 22.47 -15.82
C ARG A 325 18.28 22.14 -14.52
N TYR A 326 18.97 21.47 -13.58
CA TYR A 326 18.42 21.13 -12.27
C TYR A 326 18.08 22.38 -11.45
N GLU A 327 18.99 23.35 -11.37
CA GLU A 327 18.76 24.63 -10.69
C GLU A 327 17.62 25.43 -11.32
N SER A 328 17.56 25.48 -12.66
CA SER A 328 16.43 26.07 -13.39
C SER A 328 15.12 25.34 -13.10
N GLY A 329 15.15 24.01 -12.98
CA GLY A 329 14.02 23.20 -12.56
C GLY A 329 13.53 23.56 -11.16
N LEU A 330 14.44 23.63 -10.18
CA LEU A 330 14.13 24.03 -8.80
C LEU A 330 13.52 25.44 -8.75
N LYS A 331 14.10 26.40 -9.49
CA LYS A 331 13.57 27.76 -9.60
C LYS A 331 12.17 27.77 -10.21
N ARG A 332 11.92 27.00 -11.28
CA ARG A 332 10.58 26.86 -11.88
C ARG A 332 9.57 26.25 -10.92
N THR A 333 9.94 25.21 -10.18
CA THR A 333 9.07 24.60 -9.17
C THR A 333 8.78 25.56 -8.03
N ALA A 334 9.78 26.33 -7.57
CA ALA A 334 9.58 27.38 -6.56
C ALA A 334 8.63 28.47 -7.08
N LEU A 335 8.82 28.95 -8.31
CA LEU A 335 7.95 29.96 -8.94
C LEU A 335 6.52 29.45 -9.12
N ALA A 336 6.34 28.19 -9.56
CA ALA A 336 5.02 27.57 -9.68
C ALA A 336 4.33 27.43 -8.31
N ARG A 337 5.09 27.14 -7.24
CA ARG A 337 4.58 27.13 -5.86
C ARG A 337 4.19 28.53 -5.37
N GLU A 338 4.90 29.57 -5.78
CA GLU A 338 4.53 30.96 -5.46
C GLU A 338 3.31 31.43 -6.24
N ASN A 339 3.26 31.16 -7.55
CA ASN A 339 2.14 31.56 -8.40
C ASN A 339 0.84 30.82 -8.03
N SER A 340 0.93 29.54 -7.65
CA SER A 340 -0.20 28.80 -7.12
C SER A 340 -0.65 29.29 -5.73
N LYS A 341 0.19 30.00 -4.97
CA LYS A 341 -0.22 30.72 -3.75
C LYS A 341 -0.84 32.08 -4.08
N LYS A 342 -0.37 32.79 -5.11
CA LYS A 342 -0.88 34.11 -5.53
C LYS A 342 -2.26 34.05 -6.16
N HIS A 343 -2.55 33.03 -7.00
CA HIS A 343 -3.89 32.82 -7.60
C HIS A 343 -4.93 32.19 -6.64
N ARG A 344 -4.65 32.19 -5.34
CA ARG A 344 -5.53 31.67 -4.28
C ARG A 344 -5.86 32.71 -3.20
N LYS A 345 -5.36 33.93 -3.36
CA LYS A 345 -5.96 35.12 -2.77
C LYS A 345 -6.90 35.72 -3.81
#